data_AF-A0A660TYK5-F1
#
_entry.id   AF-A0A660TYK5-F1
#
_cell.length_a   1.000
_cell.length_b   1.000
_cell.length_c   1.000
_cell.angle_alpha   90.00
_cell.angle_beta   90.00
_cell.angle_gamma   90.00
#
_symmetry.space_group_name_H-M   'P 1'
#
loop_
_entity.id
_entity.type
_entity.pdbx_description
1 polymer ?
#
loop_
_entity_poly.entity_id
_entity_poly.type
_entity_poly.pdbx_seq_one_letter_code
_entity_poly.pdbx_strand_id
1 'polypeptide(L)' 'TRRSNVFKTKYEELVPRIGKKRAIVAIARRMLETMWILVTREEDFRGYDEFSKRLKLRKIQIKVERLEKTGLVA' A
#
# COMPACT_ATOMS: atom_id res chain seq x y z
N THR A 1 -13.57 -6.86 12.21
CA THR A 1 -12.98 -5.57 12.65
C THR A 1 -12.22 -4.94 11.49
N ARG A 2 -12.69 -3.81 10.95
CA ARG A 2 -12.02 -3.09 9.85
C ARG A 2 -10.68 -2.56 10.37
N ARG A 3 -9.57 -3.26 10.10
CA ARG A 3 -8.23 -2.87 10.58
C ARG A 3 -7.90 -1.46 10.08
N SER A 4 -7.55 -0.57 11.01
CA SER A 4 -7.27 0.83 10.72
C SER A 4 -5.97 0.95 9.93
N ASN A 5 -6.02 1.63 8.77
CA ASN A 5 -4.82 1.98 8.02
C ASN A 5 -3.98 2.94 8.87
N VAL A 6 -2.74 2.53 9.22
CA VAL A 6 -1.84 3.31 10.08
C VAL A 6 -1.59 4.73 9.59
N PHE A 7 -1.51 4.94 8.27
CA PHE A 7 -1.36 6.26 7.68
C PHE A 7 -2.63 7.10 7.80
N LYS A 8 -3.81 6.45 7.71
CA LYS A 8 -5.10 7.12 7.89
C LYS A 8 -5.29 7.56 9.34
N THR A 9 -5.03 6.68 10.31
CA THR A 9 -5.11 7.01 11.74
C THR A 9 -4.18 8.18 12.05
N LYS A 10 -2.93 8.13 11.54
CA LYS A 10 -1.97 9.20 11.79
C LYS A 10 -2.35 10.51 11.10
N TYR A 11 -2.92 10.44 9.91
CA TYR A 11 -3.48 11.60 9.22
C TYR A 11 -4.56 12.27 10.07
N GLU A 12 -5.53 11.50 10.57
CA GLU A 12 -6.63 12.00 11.40
C GLU A 12 -6.12 12.66 12.70
N GLU A 13 -5.06 12.14 13.31
CA GLU A 13 -4.39 12.77 14.46
C GLU A 13 -3.67 14.10 14.12
N LEU A 14 -3.12 14.22 12.91
CA LEU A 14 -2.33 15.37 12.48
C LEU A 14 -3.18 16.54 11.99
N VAL A 15 -4.31 16.25 11.32
CA VAL A 15 -5.22 17.28 10.78
C VAL A 15 -5.56 18.38 11.79
N PRO A 16 -5.99 18.10 13.04
CA PRO A 16 -6.33 19.15 14.00
C PRO A 16 -5.13 19.97 14.49
N ARG A 17 -3.89 19.46 14.34
CA ARG A 17 -2.68 20.11 14.87
C ARG A 17 -1.97 21.00 13.85
N ILE A 18 -1.88 20.54 12.59
CA ILE A 18 -1.08 21.20 11.56
C ILE A 18 -1.88 21.57 10.31
N GLY A 19 -3.17 21.26 10.29
CA GLY A 19 -4.07 21.50 9.18
C GLY A 19 -3.94 20.48 8.05
N LYS A 20 -4.98 20.41 7.21
CA LYS A 20 -5.14 19.39 6.16
C LYS A 20 -3.96 19.30 5.20
N LYS A 21 -3.52 20.43 4.63
CA LYS A 21 -2.45 20.45 3.61
C LYS A 21 -1.13 19.91 4.16
N ARG A 22 -0.72 20.36 5.35
CA ARG A 22 0.53 19.91 5.99
C ARG A 22 0.45 18.46 6.46
N ALA A 23 -0.71 18.03 6.95
CA ALA A 23 -0.95 16.62 7.29
C ALA A 23 -0.80 15.69 6.08
N ILE A 24 -1.32 16.07 4.90
CA ILE A 24 -1.13 15.29 3.66
C ILE A 24 0.36 15.15 3.33
N VAL A 25 1.11 16.26 3.34
CA VAL A 25 2.54 16.23 3.02
C VAL A 25 3.34 15.36 3.99
N ALA A 26 3.06 15.48 5.30
CA ALA A 26 3.71 14.68 6.32
C ALA A 26 3.47 13.17 6.12
N ILE A 27 2.23 12.79 5.80
CA ILE A 27 1.87 11.39 5.55
C ILE A 27 2.48 10.88 4.25
N ALA A 28 2.45 11.67 3.18
CA ALA A 28 3.07 11.31 1.90
C ALA A 28 4.57 11.06 2.05
N ARG A 29 5.28 11.96 2.75
CA ARG A 29 6.71 11.79 3.07
C ARG A 29 6.95 10.47 3.81
N ARG A 30 6.16 10.19 4.84
CA ARG A 30 6.29 8.96 5.63
C ARG A 30 6.02 7.70 4.80
N MET A 31 5.07 7.76 3.87
CA MET A 31 4.78 6.67 2.94
C MET A 31 5.96 6.41 2.01
N LEU A 32 6.57 7.46 1.43
CA LEU A 32 7.74 7.34 0.56
C LEU A 32 8.95 6.75 1.29
N GLU A 33 9.24 7.21 2.51
CA GLU A 33 10.30 6.63 3.35
C GLU A 33 10.06 5.15 3.63
N THR A 34 8.81 4.78 3.94
CA THR A 34 8.43 3.39 4.14
C THR A 34 8.67 2.57 2.88
N MET A 35 8.19 3.05 1.73
CA MET A 35 8.38 2.36 0.44
C MET A 35 9.84 2.17 0.11
N TRP A 36 10.66 3.20 0.30
CA TRP A 36 12.10 3.13 0.08
C TRP A 36 12.77 2.05 0.92
N ILE A 37 12.46 1.99 2.22
CA ILE A 37 13.01 0.99 3.13
C ILE A 37 12.59 -0.42 2.70
N LEU A 38 11.31 -0.62 2.38
CA LEU A 38 10.80 -1.94 1.98
C LEU A 38 11.42 -2.43 0.68
N VAL A 39 11.55 -1.55 -0.32
CA VAL A 39 12.17 -1.88 -1.60
C VAL A 39 13.66 -2.17 -1.42
N THR A 40 14.38 -1.35 -0.66
CA THR A 40 15.82 -1.51 -0.47
C THR A 40 16.17 -2.76 0.34
N ARG A 41 15.29 -3.18 1.25
CA ARG A 41 15.51 -4.34 2.14
C ARG A 41 14.78 -5.61 1.69
N GLU A 42 14.05 -5.54 0.58
CA GLU A 42 13.19 -6.64 0.10
C GLU A 42 12.22 -7.15 1.18
N GLU A 43 11.76 -6.24 2.05
CA GLU A 43 10.87 -6.56 3.16
C GLU A 43 9.40 -6.30 2.79
N ASP A 44 8.51 -7.11 3.34
CA ASP A 44 7.07 -6.90 3.23
C ASP A 44 6.57 -5.80 4.19
N PHE A 45 5.62 -5.00 3.72
CA PHE A 45 4.97 -4.02 4.59
C PHE A 45 4.14 -4.71 5.66
N ARG A 46 4.57 -4.64 6.93
CA ARG A 46 3.86 -5.23 8.08
C ARG A 46 2.43 -4.71 8.28
N GLY A 47 2.15 -3.49 7.83
CA GLY A 47 0.80 -2.92 7.87
C GLY A 47 -0.14 -3.50 6.82
N TYR A 48 0.36 -4.39 5.95
CA TYR A 48 -0.41 -5.08 4.94
C TYR A 48 -0.80 -6.48 5.42
N ASP A 49 -2.08 -6.82 5.31
CA ASP A 49 -2.62 -8.10 5.74
C ASP A 49 -2.28 -9.21 4.74
N GLU A 50 -1.73 -10.32 5.23
CA GLU A 50 -1.27 -11.44 4.40
C GLU A 50 -2.40 -12.08 3.58
N PHE A 51 -3.63 -12.09 4.11
CA PHE A 51 -4.80 -12.58 3.38
C PHE A 51 -5.17 -11.63 2.22
N SER A 52 -5.15 -10.32 2.50
CA SER A 52 -5.35 -9.28 1.48
C SER A 52 -4.25 -9.30 0.40
N LYS A 53 -2.99 -9.59 0.79
CA LYS A 53 -1.87 -9.83 -0.13
C LYS A 53 -2.16 -10.99 -1.06
N ARG A 54 -2.50 -12.16 -0.51
CA ARG A 54 -2.83 -13.36 -1.27
C ARG A 54 -4.00 -13.15 -2.24
N LEU A 55 -5.05 -12.46 -1.81
CA LEU A 55 -6.19 -12.15 -2.69
C LEU A 55 -5.79 -11.27 -3.87
N LYS A 56 -4.93 -10.25 -3.67
CA LYS A 56 -4.45 -9.42 -4.77
C LYS A 56 -3.53 -10.20 -5.70
N LEU A 57 -2.60 -10.99 -5.16
CA LEU A 57 -1.72 -11.85 -5.96
C LEU A 57 -2.52 -12.80 -6.84
N ARG A 58 -3.55 -13.45 -6.27
CA ARG A 58 -4.46 -14.32 -7.05
C ARG A 58 -5.17 -13.58 -8.18
N LYS A 59 -5.64 -12.35 -7.93
CA LYS A 59 -6.28 -11.52 -8.98
C LYS A 59 -5.29 -11.12 -10.08
N ILE A 60 -4.04 -10.83 -9.71
CA ILE A 60 -2.98 -10.52 -10.67
C ILE A 60 -2.70 -11.78 -11.52
N GLN A 61 -2.54 -12.93 -10.88
CA GLN A 61 -2.27 -14.19 -11.56
C GLN A 61 -3.37 -14.56 -12.57
N ILE A 62 -4.64 -14.46 -12.18
CA ILE A 62 -5.77 -14.68 -13.11
C ILE A 62 -5.74 -13.71 -14.29
N LYS A 63 -5.33 -12.46 -14.08
CA LYS A 63 -5.20 -11.48 -15.16
C LYS A 63 -4.04 -11.83 -16.09
N VAL A 64 -2.90 -12.24 -15.54
CA VAL A 64 -1.72 -12.66 -16.31
C VAL A 64 -2.07 -13.87 -17.17
N GLU A 65 -2.66 -14.92 -16.59
CA GLU A 65 -3.11 -16.12 -17.33
C GLU A 65 -4.09 -15.76 -18.46
N ARG A 66 -4.96 -14.77 -18.26
CA ARG A 66 -5.88 -14.30 -19.29
C ARG A 66 -5.15 -13.58 -20.43
N LEU A 67 -4.14 -12.78 -20.10
CA LEU A 67 -3.34 -12.05 -21.07
C LEU A 67 -2.46 -12.98 -21.91
N GLU A 68 -1.86 -13.99 -21.28
CA GLU A 68 -1.14 -15.08 -21.94
C GLU A 68 -2.04 -15.80 -22.95
N LYS A 69 -3.27 -16.15 -22.55
CA LYS A 69 -4.26 -16.76 -23.45
C LYS A 69 -4.65 -15.88 -24.64
N THR A 70 -4.53 -14.57 -24.53
CA THR A 70 -4.79 -13.62 -25.62
C THR A 70 -3.56 -13.32 -26.48
N GLY A 71 -2.39 -13.89 -26.16
CA GLY A 71 -1.13 -13.63 -26.87
C GLY A 71 -0.57 -12.22 -26.68
N LEU A 72 -1.07 -11.48 -25.68
CA LEU A 72 -0.62 -10.10 -25.39
C LEU A 72 0.60 -10.06 -24.48
N VAL A 73 0.89 -11.16 -23.78
CA VAL A 73 2.03 -11.35 -22.89
C VAL A 73 2.51 -12.80 -23.07
N ALA A 74 3.82 -13.02 -23.05
CA ALA A 74 4.47 -14.32 -23.27
C ALA A 74 4.86 -14.99 -21.95
#